data_AF-A0A7V6XPB1-F1
#
_entry.id   AF-A0A7V6XPB1-F1
#
_cell.length_a   1.000
_cell.length_b   1.000
_cell.length_c   1.000
_cell.angle_alpha   90.00
_cell.angle_beta   90.00
_cell.angle_gamma   90.00
#
_symmetry.space_group_name_H-M   'P 1'
#
loop_
_entity.id
_entity.type
_entity.pdbx_description
1 polymer ?
#
loop_
_entity_poly.entity_id
_entity_poly.type
_entity_poly.pdbx_seq_one_letter_code
_entity_poly.pdbx_strand_id
1 'polypeptide(L)' 'GNKVRIEFVERQRAITPGQACVLYDGKVCLGGGTIDEVIVKENLSVI' A
#
# COMPACT_ATOMS: atom_id res chain seq x y z
N GLY A 1 -15.81 9.07 2.05
CA GLY A 1 -15.27 7.71 2.00
C GLY A 1 -14.11 7.62 2.95
N ASN A 2 -14.02 6.55 3.74
CA ASN A 2 -13.00 6.34 4.78
C ASN A 2 -11.90 5.35 4.37
N LYS A 3 -11.75 5.09 3.06
CA LYS A 3 -10.76 4.17 2.50
C LYS A 3 -9.96 4.85 1.41
N VAL A 4 -8.69 4.47 1.31
CA VAL A 4 -7.75 4.91 0.27
C VAL A 4 -7.06 3.68 -0.33
N ARG A 5 -6.69 3.76 -1.60
CA ARG A 5 -5.91 2.71 -2.27
C ARG A 5 -4.47 3.21 -2.44
N ILE A 6 -3.52 2.44 -1.93
CA ILE A 6 -2.09 2.71 -2.08
C ILE A 6 -1.52 1.77 -3.14
N GLU A 7 -0.95 2.34 -4.19
CA GLU A 7 -0.21 1.58 -5.21
C GLU A 7 1.28 1.84 -5.04
N PHE A 8 2.05 0.78 -4.85
CA PHE A 8 3.50 0.87 -4.77
C PHE A 8 4.10 0.86 -6.18
N VAL A 9 5.10 1.72 -6.41
CA VAL A 9 5.90 1.73 -7.65
C VAL A 9 6.65 0.41 -7.82
N GLU A 10 7.13 -0.16 -6.71
CA GLU A 10 7.83 -1.44 -6.67
C GLU A 10 7.06 -2.47 -5.85
N ARG A 11 7.16 -3.75 -6.23
CA ARG A 11 6.47 -4.85 -5.54
C ARG A 11 6.97 -4.97 -4.11
N GLN A 12 6.02 -5.00 -3.17
CA GLN A 12 6.29 -5.25 -1.76
C GLN A 12 6.00 -6.70 -1.38
N ARG A 13 6.67 -7.17 -0.33
CA ARG A 13 6.50 -8.52 0.23
C ARG A 13 5.91 -8.44 1.64
N ALA A 14 5.16 -9.47 2.03
CA ALA A 14 4.67 -9.66 3.39
C ALA A 14 3.84 -8.48 3.96
N ILE A 15 3.09 -7.77 3.12
CA ILE A 15 2.09 -6.81 3.60
C ILE A 15 1.01 -7.59 4.35
N THR A 16 0.70 -7.20 5.59
CA THR A 16 -0.23 -7.93 6.46
C THR A 16 -1.42 -7.05 6.87
N PRO A 17 -2.67 -7.47 6.61
CA PRO A 17 -3.85 -6.78 7.14
C PRO A 17 -3.80 -6.62 8.66
N GLY A 18 -4.32 -5.50 9.16
CA GLY A 18 -4.25 -5.12 10.57
C GLY A 18 -2.98 -4.37 10.97
N GLN A 19 -1.93 -4.36 10.13
CA GLN A 19 -0.79 -3.46 10.31
C GLN A 19 -1.10 -2.04 9.84
N ALA A 20 -0.31 -1.06 10.28
CA ALA A 20 -0.45 0.33 9.86
C ALA A 20 0.32 0.61 8.55
N CYS A 21 -0.29 1.37 7.65
CA CYS A 21 0.37 2.03 6.52
C CYS A 21 0.50 3.52 6.83
N VAL A 22 1.72 4.06 6.78
CA VAL A 22 2.01 5.47 7.11
C VAL A 22 2.64 6.15 5.89
N LEU A 23 2.11 7.31 5.52
CA LEU A 23 2.59 8.10 4.40
C LEU A 23 3.48 9.25 4.88
N TYR A 24 4.60 9.42 4.18
CA TYR A 24 5.57 10.48 4.44
C TYR A 24 5.83 11.29 3.17
N ASP A 25 6.00 12.61 3.34
CA ASP A 25 6.63 13.49 2.36
C ASP A 25 8.00 13.91 2.89
N GLY A 26 9.04 13.22 2.43
CA GLY A 26 10.39 13.34 2.97
C GLY A 26 10.44 13.02 4.47
N LYS A 27 10.56 14.06 5.29
CA LYS A 27 10.59 13.95 6.77
C LYS A 27 9.25 14.23 7.44
N VAL A 28 8.23 14.67 6.69
CA VAL A 28 6.92 15.05 7.22
C VAL A 28 6.01 13.83 7.23
N CYS A 29 5.45 13.49 8.40
CA CYS A 29 4.40 12.48 8.51
C CYS A 29 3.07 13.08 8.06
N LEU A 30 2.49 12.53 6.99
CA LEU A 30 1.21 12.97 6.43
C LEU A 30 0.02 12.29 7.11
N GLY A 31 0.27 11.17 7.79
CA GLY A 31 -0.74 10.35 8.46
C GLY A 31 -0.67 8.88 8.04
N GLY A 32 -1.70 8.12 8.39
CA GLY A 32 -1.75 6.70 8.10
C GLY A 32 -3.10 6.07 8.42
N GLY A 33 -3.20 4.77 8.17
CA GLY A 33 -4.39 3.97 8.44
C GLY A 33 -4.05 2.49 8.57
N THR A 34 -5.02 1.70 9.03
CA THR A 34 -4.89 0.25 9.10
C THR A 34 -5.09 -0.36 7.71
N ILE A 35 -4.28 -1.35 7.38
CA ILE A 35 -4.38 -2.09 6.13
C ILE A 35 -5.57 -3.06 6.23
N ASP A 36 -6.62 -2.81 5.45
CA ASP A 36 -7.79 -3.69 5.37
C ASP A 36 -7.59 -4.86 4.39
N GLU A 37 -7.00 -4.58 3.23
CA GLU A 37 -6.92 -5.50 2.10
C GLU A 37 -5.58 -5.36 1.37
N VAL A 38 -5.07 -6.47 0.83
CA VAL A 38 -3.86 -6.50 0.00
C VAL A 38 -4.22 -7.03 -1.38
N ILE A 39 -3.97 -6.21 -2.41
CA ILE A 39 -4.22 -6.57 -3.81
C ILE A 39 -2.88 -6.81 -4.48
N VAL A 40 -2.66 -8.01 -5.01
CA VAL A 40 -1.49 -8.34 -5.82
C VAL A 40 -1.89 -8.25 -7.28
N LYS A 41 -1.34 -7.27 -8.01
CA LYS A 41 -1.42 -7.28 -9.48
C LYS A 41 -0.36 -8.24 -9.99
N GLU A 42 -0.77 -9.27 -10.73
CA GLU A 42 0.16 -10.02 -11.56
C GLU A 42 0.53 -9.14 -12.76
N ASN A 43 1.82 -9.03 -13.05
CA ASN A 43 2.24 -8.47 -14.34
C ASN A 43 1.81 -9.48 -15.40
N LEU A 44 0.78 -9.15 -16.17
CA LEU A 44 0.45 -9.88 -17.38
C LEU A 44 1.59 -9.64 -18.36
N SER A 45 2.57 -10.56 -18.39
CA SER A 45 3.56 -10.60 -19.46
C SER A 45 2.81 -10.94 -20.73
N VAL A 46 2.50 -9.92 -21.54
CA VAL A 46 2.05 -10.14 -22.91
C VAL A 46 3.23 -10.76 -23.65
N ILE A 47 3.09 -12.04 -23.99
CA ILE A 47 4.03 -12.79 -24.84
C ILE A 47 3.85 -12.33 -26.29
#